data_AF-A0A9D5CQW1-F1
#
_entry.id   AF-A0A9D5CQW1-F1
#
_cell.length_a   1.000
_cell.length_b   1.000
_cell.length_c   1.000
_cell.angle_alpha   90.00
_cell.angle_beta   90.00
_cell.angle_gamma   90.00
#
_symmetry.space_group_name_H-M   'P 1'
#
loop_
_entity.id
_entity.type
_entity.pdbx_description
1 polymer ?
#
loop_
_entity_poly.entity_id
_entity_poly.type
_entity_poly.pdbx_seq_one_letter_code
_entity_poly.pdbx_strand_id
1 'polypeptide(L)'
;MSFLRRRAAAADTSVASLLSSCNSLRELKRIHARIVRKGLEQHHVLVLRFLCLCNALSAVSYASSAFDRVSHPTLPLFNALLKVLADHRLPLQSSVFLFRNLRLRSPHPPDPFSYPSLLKSCSHFSDLHTGAFVHSLVPPLRLRG
;
A
#
# COMPACT_ATOMS: atom_id res chain seq x y z
N MET A 1 13.56 23.46 19.56
CA MET A 1 12.96 22.76 18.40
C MET A 1 13.96 22.10 17.44
N SER A 2 15.29 22.19 17.65
CA SER A 2 16.31 21.67 16.71
C SER A 2 16.75 20.21 16.95
N PHE A 3 16.70 19.72 18.20
CA PHE A 3 17.17 18.37 18.55
C PHE A 3 16.17 17.25 18.19
N LEU A 4 14.87 17.50 18.36
CA LEU A 4 13.82 16.54 18.01
C LEU A 4 13.79 16.26 16.49
N ARG A 5 13.98 17.29 15.67
CA ARG A 5 14.02 17.18 14.20
C ARG A 5 15.24 16.40 13.70
N ARG A 6 16.41 16.56 14.33
CA ARG A 6 17.62 15.78 14.00
C ARG A 6 17.48 14.29 14.38
N ARG A 7 16.84 14.00 15.51
CA ARG A 7 16.63 12.62 15.98
C ARG A 7 15.60 11.86 15.13
N ALA A 8 14.55 12.54 14.66
CA ALA A 8 13.60 12.02 13.69
C ALA A 8 14.28 11.72 12.34
N ALA A 9 15.01 12.69 11.77
CA ALA A 9 15.73 12.49 10.51
C ALA A 9 16.76 11.34 10.56
N ALA A 10 17.52 11.21 11.65
CA ALA A 10 18.45 10.09 11.83
C ALA A 10 17.72 8.74 11.99
N ALA A 11 16.55 8.74 12.62
CA ALA A 11 15.70 7.56 12.73
C ALA A 11 15.14 7.11 11.38
N ASP A 12 14.76 8.06 10.53
CA ASP A 12 14.25 7.82 9.17
C ASP A 12 15.34 7.21 8.27
N THR A 13 16.54 7.80 8.26
CA THR A 13 17.67 7.29 7.47
C THR A 13 18.07 5.87 7.89
N SER A 14 18.03 5.56 9.19
CA SER A 14 18.31 4.21 9.70
C SER A 14 17.25 3.18 9.29
N VAL A 15 15.98 3.56 9.22
CA VAL A 15 14.92 2.64 8.75
C VAL A 15 14.96 2.49 7.23
N ALA A 16 15.23 3.57 6.51
CA ALA A 16 15.38 3.57 5.06
C ALA A 16 16.49 2.63 4.57
N SER A 17 17.63 2.58 5.28
CA SER A 17 18.73 1.68 4.93
C SER A 17 18.37 0.21 5.18
N LEU A 18 17.71 -0.09 6.30
CA LEU A 18 17.23 -1.44 6.60
C LEU A 18 16.21 -1.94 5.59
N LEU A 19 15.31 -1.05 5.14
CA LEU A 19 14.37 -1.36 4.05
C LEU A 19 15.11 -1.66 2.74
N SER A 20 16.26 -1.04 2.47
CA SER A 20 17.04 -1.30 1.25
C SER A 20 17.70 -2.69 1.25
N SER A 21 18.07 -3.21 2.42
CA SER A 21 18.77 -4.49 2.55
C SER A 21 17.90 -5.65 3.01
N CYS A 22 16.61 -5.41 3.28
CA CYS A 22 15.69 -6.40 3.82
C CYS A 22 15.42 -7.52 2.81
N ASN A 23 15.75 -8.76 3.18
CA ASN A 23 15.55 -9.93 2.31
C ASN A 23 14.77 -11.08 2.98
N SER A 24 14.35 -10.90 4.24
CA SER A 24 13.67 -11.95 4.99
C SER A 24 12.47 -11.43 5.79
N LEU A 25 11.51 -12.31 6.04
CA LEU A 25 10.37 -12.01 6.91
C LEU A 25 10.84 -11.63 8.33
N ARG A 26 11.90 -12.24 8.84
CA ARG A 26 12.44 -11.92 10.19
C ARG A 26 12.90 -10.46 10.26
N GLU A 27 13.59 -9.97 9.24
CA GLU A 27 14.02 -8.58 9.16
C GLU A 27 12.83 -7.65 8.97
N LEU A 28 11.90 -8.00 8.09
CA LEU A 28 10.69 -7.22 7.86
C LEU A 28 9.90 -6.99 9.17
N LYS A 29 9.73 -8.04 9.99
CA LYS A 29 9.10 -7.95 11.32
C LYS A 29 9.81 -6.96 12.23
N ARG A 30 11.14 -7.01 12.26
CA ARG A 30 11.97 -6.07 13.06
C ARG A 30 11.86 -4.64 12.55
N ILE A 31 11.79 -4.45 11.23
CA ILE A 31 11.60 -3.15 10.61
C ILE A 31 10.22 -2.60 10.98
N HIS A 32 9.15 -3.39 10.87
CA HIS A 32 7.81 -2.96 11.28
C HIS A 32 7.80 -2.51 12.75
N ALA A 33 8.35 -3.32 13.66
CA ALA A 33 8.45 -2.94 15.07
C ALA A 33 9.24 -1.63 15.28
N ARG A 34 10.28 -1.39 14.48
CA ARG A 34 11.04 -0.12 14.52
C ARG A 34 10.25 1.06 13.98
N ILE A 35 9.47 0.88 12.91
CA ILE A 35 8.57 1.91 12.36
C ILE A 35 7.59 2.33 13.46
N VAL A 36 6.89 1.38 14.09
CA VAL A 36 5.90 1.66 15.14
C VAL A 36 6.53 2.29 16.37
N ARG A 37 7.59 1.70 16.91
CA ARG A 37 8.24 2.20 18.14
C ARG A 37 8.81 3.61 17.98
N LYS A 38 9.18 4.00 16.77
CA LYS A 38 9.75 5.31 16.47
C LYS A 38 8.70 6.33 16.00
N GLY A 39 7.43 5.94 15.87
CA GLY A 39 6.37 6.83 15.40
C GLY A 39 6.48 7.18 13.91
N LEU A 40 7.05 6.30 13.09
CA LEU A 40 7.34 6.56 11.67
C LEU A 40 6.20 6.12 10.74
N GLU A 41 5.03 5.77 11.27
CA GLU A 41 3.88 5.33 10.47
C GLU A 41 3.36 6.45 9.54
N GLN A 42 3.61 7.71 9.87
CA GLN A 42 3.21 8.85 9.03
C GLN A 42 4.26 9.20 7.97
N HIS A 43 5.41 8.51 7.95
CA HIS A 43 6.41 8.73 6.92
C HIS A 43 6.07 7.93 5.65
N HIS A 44 5.17 8.46 4.83
CA HIS A 44 4.55 7.74 3.71
C HIS A 44 5.53 7.04 2.76
N VAL A 45 6.70 7.64 2.49
CA VAL A 45 7.74 7.01 1.66
C VAL A 45 8.29 5.73 2.29
N LEU A 46 8.51 5.72 3.62
CA LEU A 46 8.98 4.52 4.33
C LEU A 46 7.91 3.44 4.35
N VAL A 47 6.65 3.83 4.61
CA VAL A 47 5.52 2.89 4.59
C VAL A 47 5.32 2.31 3.20
N LEU A 48 5.41 3.11 2.14
CA LEU A 48 5.29 2.64 0.76
C LEU A 48 6.35 1.58 0.44
N ARG A 49 7.62 1.85 0.78
CA ARG A 49 8.72 0.88 0.61
C ARG A 49 8.48 -0.38 1.43
N PHE A 50 7.97 -0.24 2.65
CA PHE A 50 7.62 -1.36 3.51
C PHE A 50 6.48 -2.22 2.90
N LEU A 51 5.44 -1.62 2.34
CA LEU A 51 4.36 -2.34 1.64
C LEU A 51 4.88 -3.11 0.43
N CYS A 52 5.78 -2.52 -0.36
CA CYS A 52 6.41 -3.21 -1.50
C CYS A 52 7.18 -4.46 -1.04
N LEU A 53 7.93 -4.37 0.07
CA LEU A 53 8.63 -5.53 0.65
C LEU A 53 7.65 -6.55 1.22
N CYS A 54 6.55 -6.12 1.84
CA CYS A 54 5.50 -7.03 2.29
C CYS A 54 4.93 -7.81 1.11
N ASN A 55 4.75 -7.17 -0.05
CA ASN A 55 4.31 -7.86 -1.26
C ASN A 55 5.33 -8.91 -1.72
N ALA A 56 6.60 -8.52 -1.81
CA ALA A 56 7.69 -9.38 -2.28
C ALA A 56 7.95 -10.59 -1.37
N LEU A 57 7.72 -10.44 -0.05
CA LEU A 57 7.94 -11.48 0.96
C LEU A 57 6.65 -12.18 1.39
N SER A 58 5.53 -11.96 0.70
CA SER A 58 4.21 -12.53 1.02
C SER A 58 3.73 -12.24 2.46
N ALA A 59 4.10 -11.09 3.02
CA ALA A 59 3.78 -10.65 4.37
C ALA A 59 2.48 -9.84 4.43
N VAL A 60 1.38 -10.40 3.93
CA VAL A 60 0.10 -9.70 3.75
C VAL A 60 -0.42 -9.06 5.04
N SER A 61 -0.37 -9.78 6.16
CA SER A 61 -0.84 -9.28 7.46
C SER A 61 -0.04 -8.06 7.93
N TYR A 62 1.25 -8.00 7.62
CA TYR A 62 2.11 -6.86 7.93
C TYR A 62 1.79 -5.65 7.04
N ALA A 63 1.44 -5.89 5.77
CA ALA A 63 1.02 -4.83 4.86
C ALA A 63 -0.24 -4.12 5.38
N SER A 64 -1.30 -4.86 5.70
CA SER A 64 -2.55 -4.28 6.24
C SER A 64 -2.29 -3.56 7.56
N SER A 65 -1.56 -4.20 8.48
CA SER A 65 -1.27 -3.61 9.79
C SER A 65 -0.46 -2.31 9.71
N ALA A 66 0.47 -2.19 8.76
CA ALA A 66 1.22 -0.95 8.55
C ALA A 66 0.35 0.14 7.90
N PHE A 67 -0.48 -0.23 6.93
CA PHE A 67 -1.39 0.69 6.26
C PHE A 67 -2.44 1.27 7.20
N ASP A 68 -3.03 0.44 8.08
CA ASP A 68 -4.06 0.85 9.03
C ASP A 68 -3.57 1.90 10.05
N ARG A 69 -2.25 2.03 10.23
CA ARG A 69 -1.62 3.02 11.12
C ARG A 69 -1.37 4.36 10.45
N VAL A 70 -1.53 4.47 9.13
CA VAL A 70 -1.33 5.71 8.38
C VAL A 70 -2.57 6.60 8.49
N SER A 71 -2.38 7.83 8.95
CA SER A 71 -3.40 8.86 8.91
C SER A 71 -3.39 9.52 7.53
N HIS A 72 -4.53 9.52 6.84
CA HIS A 72 -4.67 10.08 5.48
C HIS A 72 -3.70 9.45 4.45
N PRO A 73 -3.80 8.14 4.20
CA PRO A 73 -2.94 7.46 3.23
C PRO A 73 -3.04 8.09 1.84
N THR A 74 -1.89 8.22 1.17
CA THR A 74 -1.81 8.73 -0.20
C THR A 74 -2.21 7.66 -1.21
N LEU A 75 -2.56 8.09 -2.43
CA LEU A 75 -2.91 7.20 -3.53
C LEU A 75 -1.85 6.09 -3.79
N PRO A 76 -0.52 6.36 -3.77
CA PRO A 76 0.49 5.31 -3.87
C PRO A 76 0.40 4.24 -2.76
N LEU A 77 0.04 4.61 -1.53
CA LEU A 77 -0.14 3.64 -0.44
C LEU A 77 -1.36 2.77 -0.66
N PHE A 78 -2.48 3.36 -1.11
CA PHE A 78 -3.67 2.61 -1.50
C PHE A 78 -3.36 1.62 -2.63
N ASN A 79 -2.68 2.09 -3.68
CA ASN A 79 -2.29 1.25 -4.82
C ASN A 79 -1.36 0.11 -4.38
N ALA A 80 -0.39 0.38 -3.50
CA ALA A 80 0.51 -0.63 -2.97
C ALA A 80 -0.23 -1.71 -2.17
N LEU A 81 -1.14 -1.33 -1.27
CA LEU A 81 -1.92 -2.32 -0.52
C LEU A 81 -2.90 -3.08 -1.44
N LEU A 82 -3.56 -2.41 -2.38
CA LEU A 82 -4.46 -3.05 -3.34
C LEU A 82 -3.72 -4.09 -4.18
N LYS A 83 -2.48 -3.79 -4.57
CA LYS A 83 -1.58 -4.73 -5.25
C LYS A 83 -1.24 -5.94 -4.37
N VAL A 84 -0.94 -5.74 -3.07
CA VAL A 84 -0.71 -6.86 -2.14
C VAL A 84 -1.94 -7.78 -2.07
N LEU A 85 -3.14 -7.21 -1.94
CA LEU A 85 -4.37 -8.00 -1.88
C LEU A 85 -4.61 -8.80 -3.16
N ALA A 86 -4.33 -8.19 -4.32
CA ALA A 86 -4.46 -8.83 -5.62
C ALA A 86 -3.41 -9.93 -5.86
N ASP A 87 -2.13 -9.64 -5.60
CA ASP A 87 -1.03 -10.57 -5.88
C ASP A 87 -1.10 -11.84 -5.02
N HIS A 88 -1.65 -11.74 -3.81
CA HIS A 88 -1.75 -12.85 -2.85
C HIS A 88 -3.14 -13.50 -2.79
N ARG A 89 -4.03 -13.20 -3.75
CA ARG A 89 -5.37 -13.81 -3.89
C ARG A 89 -6.24 -13.69 -2.63
N LEU A 90 -6.20 -12.54 -1.96
CA LEU A 90 -7.06 -12.27 -0.80
C LEU A 90 -8.52 -12.16 -1.25
N PRO A 91 -9.50 -12.39 -0.34
CA PRO A 91 -10.93 -12.27 -0.67
C PRO A 91 -11.23 -10.94 -1.39
N LEU A 92 -11.98 -11.02 -2.50
CA LEU A 92 -12.31 -9.88 -3.36
C LEU A 92 -12.90 -8.70 -2.57
N GLN A 93 -13.69 -8.99 -1.53
CA GLN A 93 -14.32 -8.02 -0.65
C GLN A 93 -13.30 -7.07 -0.01
N SER A 94 -12.10 -7.55 0.34
CA SER A 94 -11.03 -6.73 0.90
C SER A 94 -10.53 -5.69 -0.11
N SER A 95 -10.32 -6.10 -1.36
CA SER A 95 -9.89 -5.20 -2.44
C SER A 95 -10.99 -4.18 -2.79
N VAL A 96 -12.25 -4.62 -2.87
CA VAL A 96 -13.41 -3.74 -3.12
C VAL A 96 -13.58 -2.73 -1.99
N PHE A 97 -13.47 -3.17 -0.73
CA PHE A 97 -13.53 -2.28 0.43
C PHE A 97 -12.41 -1.25 0.41
N LEU A 98 -11.18 -1.67 0.13
CA LEU A 98 -10.04 -0.75 0.02
C LEU A 98 -10.22 0.27 -1.11
N PHE A 99 -10.70 -0.17 -2.28
CA PHE A 99 -10.98 0.71 -3.42
C PHE A 99 -12.09 1.72 -3.12
N ARG A 100 -13.14 1.29 -2.40
CA ARG A 100 -14.18 2.21 -1.92
C ARG A 100 -13.61 3.23 -0.95
N ASN A 101 -12.76 2.80 -0.01
CA ASN A 101 -12.09 3.72 0.91
C ASN A 101 -11.17 4.71 0.18
N LEU A 102 -10.46 4.27 -0.85
CA LEU A 102 -9.67 5.15 -1.71
C LEU A 102 -10.56 6.27 -2.28
N ARG A 103 -11.69 5.91 -2.89
CA ARG A 103 -12.63 6.89 -3.49
C ARG A 103 -13.24 7.87 -2.48
N LEU A 104 -13.41 7.46 -1.22
CA LEU A 104 -14.04 8.28 -0.18
C LEU A 104 -13.05 9.12 0.62
N ARG A 105 -11.83 8.62 0.84
CA ARG A 105 -10.87 9.21 1.79
C ARG A 105 -9.66 9.84 1.13
N SER A 106 -9.32 9.47 -0.10
CA SER A 106 -8.21 10.07 -0.83
C SER A 106 -8.64 11.38 -1.49
N PRO A 107 -7.84 12.44 -1.42
CA PRO A 107 -8.08 13.66 -2.20
C PRO A 107 -7.86 13.45 -3.70
N HIS A 108 -7.21 12.34 -4.10
CA HIS A 108 -6.96 11.98 -5.48
C HIS A 108 -7.84 10.79 -5.89
N PRO A 109 -8.48 10.83 -7.08
CA PRO A 109 -9.25 9.71 -7.59
C PRO A 109 -8.34 8.50 -7.88
N PRO A 110 -8.92 7.29 -8.01
CA PRO A 110 -8.18 6.13 -8.48
C PRO A 110 -7.53 6.41 -9.83
N ASP A 111 -6.28 5.97 -9.99
CA ASP A 111 -5.48 6.18 -11.20
C ASP A 111 -5.38 4.88 -12.04
N PRO A 112 -4.72 4.91 -13.20
CA PRO A 112 -4.53 3.71 -14.02
C PRO A 112 -3.80 2.54 -13.34
N PHE A 113 -3.23 2.72 -12.15
CA PHE A 113 -2.63 1.62 -11.37
C PHE A 113 -3.64 0.98 -10.40
N SER A 114 -4.68 1.71 -9.97
CA SER A 114 -5.71 1.17 -9.08
C SER A 114 -6.59 0.10 -9.75
N TYR A 115 -7.06 0.37 -10.97
CA TYR A 115 -8.02 -0.51 -11.67
C TYR A 115 -7.44 -1.89 -12.02
N PRO A 116 -6.22 -2.02 -12.57
CA PRO A 116 -5.66 -3.34 -12.89
C PRO A 116 -5.50 -4.24 -11.67
N SER A 117 -5.12 -3.68 -10.51
CA SER A 117 -5.05 -4.46 -9.26
C SER A 117 -6.42 -4.96 -8.82
N LEU A 118 -7.46 -4.13 -8.90
CA LEU A 118 -8.82 -4.56 -8.54
C LEU A 118 -9.38 -5.59 -9.54
N LEU A 119 -9.15 -5.39 -10.84
CA LEU A 119 -9.55 -6.35 -11.88
C LEU A 119 -8.83 -7.69 -11.73
N LYS A 120 -7.55 -7.68 -11.34
CA LYS A 120 -6.82 -8.90 -10.98
C LYS A 120 -7.44 -9.62 -9.78
N SER A 121 -7.86 -8.89 -8.74
CA SER A 121 -8.64 -9.52 -7.67
C SER A 121 -9.94 -10.15 -8.19
N CYS A 122 -10.68 -9.49 -9.09
CA CYS A 122 -11.92 -10.04 -9.66
C CYS A 122 -11.66 -11.35 -10.43
N SER A 123 -10.57 -11.41 -11.20
CA SER A 123 -10.24 -12.59 -12.00
C SER A 123 -9.87 -13.81 -11.16
N HIS A 124 -9.33 -13.61 -9.95
CA HIS A 124 -9.05 -14.71 -9.02
C HIS A 124 -10.30 -15.45 -8.53
N PHE A 125 -11.46 -14.80 -8.54
CA PHE A 125 -12.73 -15.37 -8.08
C PHE A 125 -13.77 -15.53 -9.20
N SER A 126 -13.36 -15.32 -10.46
CA SER A 126 -14.25 -15.36 -11.63
C SER A 126 -15.52 -14.49 -11.48
N ASP A 127 -15.42 -13.39 -10.72
CA ASP A 127 -16.54 -12.47 -10.50
C ASP A 127 -16.64 -11.48 -11.67
N LEU A 128 -17.30 -11.94 -12.73
CA LEU A 128 -17.53 -11.16 -13.95
C LEU A 128 -18.38 -9.92 -13.70
N HIS A 129 -19.32 -9.97 -12.76
CA HIS A 129 -20.20 -8.85 -12.47
C HIS A 129 -19.41 -7.69 -11.87
N THR A 130 -18.64 -7.97 -10.81
CA THR A 130 -17.75 -6.95 -10.21
C THR A 130 -16.67 -6.52 -11.19
N GLY A 131 -16.11 -7.45 -11.96
CA GLY A 131 -15.10 -7.14 -13.00
C GLY A 131 -15.63 -6.18 -14.08
N ALA A 132 -16.81 -6.43 -14.61
CA ALA A 132 -17.45 -5.57 -15.61
C ALA A 132 -17.77 -4.19 -15.05
N PHE A 133 -18.28 -4.12 -13.82
CA PHE A 133 -18.51 -2.86 -13.13
C PHE A 133 -17.21 -2.05 -12.99
N VAL A 134 -16.14 -2.65 -12.47
CA VAL A 134 -14.84 -1.98 -12.31
C VAL A 134 -14.28 -1.54 -13.66
N HIS A 135 -14.41 -2.37 -14.70
CA HIS A 135 -13.99 -2.02 -16.06
C HIS A 135 -14.73 -0.79 -16.60
N SER A 136 -16.04 -0.68 -16.37
CA SER A 136 -16.83 0.50 -16.77
C SER A 136 -16.43 1.79 -16.03
N LEU A 137 -15.76 1.69 -14.89
CA LEU A 137 -15.24 2.84 -14.15
C LEU A 137 -13.90 3.36 -14.69
N VAL A 138 -13.23 2.61 -15.56
CA VAL A 138 -11.94 3.02 -16.13
C VAL A 138 -12.16 4.23 -17.03
N PRO A 139 -11.54 5.39 -16.75
CA PRO A 139 -11.70 6.55 -17.61
C PRO A 139 -11.10 6.25 -18.99
N PRO A 140 -11.72 6.75 -20.09
CA PRO A 140 -11.17 6.58 -21.42
C PRO A 140 -9.75 7.14 -21.48
N LEU A 141 -8.83 6.38 -22.08
CA LEU A 141 -7.44 6.80 -22.27
C LEU A 141 -7.41 8.10 -23.07
N ARG A 142 -7.18 9.22 -22.40
CA ARG A 142 -6.86 10.48 -23.07
C ARG A 142 -5.41 10.39 -23.53
N LEU A 143 -5.22 10.02 -24.79
CA LEU A 143 -3.95 10.22 -25.47
C LEU A 143 -3.63 11.72 -25.42
N ARG A 144 -2.65 12.11 -24.62
CA ARG A 144 -2.08 13.46 -24.68
C ARG A 144 -1.23 13.50 -25.96
N GLY A 145 -1.78 14.11 -27.00
CA GLY A 145 -1.01 14.59 -28.15
C GLY A 145 -0.19 15.81 -27.79
#